data_AF-A0A371EXD3-F1
#
_entry.id   AF-A0A371EXD3-F1
#
_cell.length_a   1.000
_cell.length_b   1.000
_cell.length_c   1.000
_cell.angle_alpha   90.00
_cell.angle_beta   90.00
_cell.angle_gamma   90.00
#
_symmetry.space_group_name_H-M   'P 1'
#
loop_
_entity.id
_entity.type
_entity.pdbx_description
1 polymer ?
#
loop_
_entity_poly.entity_id
_entity_poly.type
_entity_poly.pdbx_seq_one_letter_code
_entity_poly.pdbx_strand_id
1 'polypeptide(L)'
;MPRLDSAIVEHKLPLRRIKHDVSLKVKEEIQIQFEAVPVLKKDGKVRMCVHYRDLNRANPKGDFPLPHIDVLVDKTTQHSYFSFMDGFSRYNQIKMALEDMEKQPSSRSRNILL
;
A
#
# COMPACT_ATOMS: atom_id res chain seq x y z
N MET A 1 12.94 10.51 -27.23
CA MET A 1 12.66 9.49 -26.20
C MET A 1 12.14 8.25 -26.90
N PRO A 2 12.83 7.10 -26.86
CA PRO A 2 12.30 5.86 -27.44
C PRO A 2 11.00 5.49 -26.72
N ARG A 3 9.96 5.11 -27.47
CA ARG A 3 8.65 4.74 -26.92
C ARG A 3 8.79 3.44 -26.13
N LEU A 4 8.38 3.46 -24.86
CA LEU A 4 8.38 2.29 -23.99
C LEU A 4 7.33 1.29 -24.50
N ASP A 5 7.74 0.03 -24.67
CA ASP A 5 6.90 -1.05 -25.19
C ASP A 5 5.75 -1.38 -24.22
N SER A 6 4.52 -1.33 -24.73
CA SER A 6 3.27 -1.58 -23.98
C SER A 6 3.17 -3.02 -23.48
N ALA A 7 3.92 -3.96 -24.08
CA ALA A 7 3.93 -5.36 -23.68
C ALA A 7 4.60 -5.62 -22.32
N ILE A 8 5.38 -4.66 -21.79
CA ILE A 8 6.12 -4.82 -20.52
C ILE A 8 5.23 -4.56 -19.29
N VAL A 9 4.06 -3.92 -19.45
CA VAL A 9 3.21 -3.47 -18.33
C VAL A 9 2.10 -4.48 -17.97
N GLU A 10 1.77 -5.45 -18.83
CA GLU A 10 0.72 -6.43 -18.53
C GLU A 10 1.24 -7.70 -17.87
N HIS A 11 1.47 -7.65 -16.55
CA HIS A 11 1.60 -8.87 -15.75
C HIS A 11 0.19 -9.43 -15.43
N LYS A 12 -0.32 -10.34 -16.27
CA LYS A 12 -1.57 -11.08 -15.99
C LYS A 12 -1.34 -12.10 -14.87
N LEU A 13 -1.62 -11.71 -13.62
CA LEU A 13 -1.63 -12.63 -12.49
C LEU A 13 -2.93 -13.48 -12.51
N PRO A 14 -2.85 -14.82 -12.45
CA PRO A 14 -4.03 -15.67 -12.43
C PRO A 14 -4.76 -15.55 -11.09
N LEU A 15 -5.96 -14.98 -11.11
CA LEU A 15 -6.86 -14.93 -9.96
C LEU A 15 -7.48 -16.32 -9.75
N ARG A 16 -6.81 -17.16 -8.95
CA ARG A 16 -7.43 -18.40 -8.43
C ARG A 16 -8.54 -18.00 -7.46
N ARG A 17 -9.79 -18.38 -7.77
CA ARG A 17 -10.94 -18.27 -6.85
C ARG A 17 -10.63 -19.06 -5.58
N ILE A 18 -10.46 -18.35 -4.47
CA ILE A 18 -10.22 -18.95 -3.16
C ILE A 18 -11.56 -19.50 -2.65
N LYS A 19 -11.59 -20.81 -2.32
CA LYS A 19 -12.78 -21.47 -1.76
C LYS A 19 -13.07 -20.93 -0.35
N HIS A 20 -14.35 -20.78 -0.02
CA HIS A 20 -14.87 -20.19 1.23
C HIS A 20 -14.27 -20.77 2.52
N ASP A 21 -13.89 -22.06 2.50
CA ASP A 21 -13.29 -22.79 3.62
C ASP A 21 -11.91 -22.24 4.06
N VAL A 22 -11.10 -21.76 3.10
CA VAL A 22 -9.80 -21.14 3.38
C VAL A 22 -9.97 -19.80 4.09
N SER A 23 -11.10 -19.12 3.88
CA SER A 23 -11.35 -17.79 4.44
C SER A 23 -11.59 -17.80 5.95
N LEU A 24 -12.07 -18.92 6.52
CA LEU A 24 -12.24 -19.09 7.95
C LEU A 24 -10.91 -19.42 8.64
N LYS A 25 -10.12 -20.35 8.06
CA LYS A 25 -8.77 -20.66 8.58
C LYS A 25 -7.81 -19.47 8.52
N VAL A 26 -7.86 -18.68 7.44
CA VAL A 26 -7.07 -17.45 7.32
C VAL A 26 -7.49 -16.41 8.38
N LYS A 27 -8.77 -16.35 8.78
CA LYS A 27 -9.21 -15.47 9.87
C LYS A 27 -8.64 -15.91 11.22
N GLU A 28 -8.62 -17.21 11.51
CA GLU A 28 -8.13 -17.75 12.78
C GLU A 28 -6.59 -17.70 12.91
N GLU A 29 -5.84 -18.03 11.85
CA GLU A 29 -4.36 -18.02 11.89
C GLU A 29 -3.78 -16.60 11.93
N ILE A 30 -4.45 -15.61 11.33
CA ILE A 30 -3.95 -14.21 11.25
C ILE A 30 -4.14 -13.46 12.57
N GLN A 31 -5.05 -13.90 13.44
CA GLN A 31 -5.30 -13.31 14.75
C GLN A 31 -4.09 -13.41 15.72
N ILE A 32 -3.06 -14.21 15.38
CA ILE A 32 -2.10 -14.72 16.37
C ILE A 32 -0.98 -13.74 16.78
N GLN A 33 -0.73 -12.61 16.11
CA GLN A 33 0.31 -11.67 16.60
C GLN A 33 0.04 -10.18 16.44
N PHE A 34 -0.86 -9.78 15.54
CA PHE A 34 -1.24 -8.38 15.33
C PHE A 34 -2.71 -8.36 14.93
N GLU A 35 -3.45 -7.31 15.26
CA GLU A 35 -4.84 -7.14 14.80
C GLU A 35 -4.83 -6.80 13.30
N ALA A 36 -4.58 -7.81 12.47
CA ALA A 36 -4.62 -7.69 11.02
C ALA A 36 -6.02 -8.07 10.52
N VAL A 37 -6.68 -7.13 9.87
CA VAL A 37 -8.08 -7.22 9.44
C VAL A 37 -8.14 -7.49 7.94
N PRO A 38 -8.81 -8.57 7.49
CA PRO A 38 -9.06 -8.80 6.07
C PRO A 38 -10.12 -7.81 5.55
N VAL A 39 -9.81 -7.08 4.49
CA VAL A 39 -10.70 -6.11 3.84
C VAL A 39 -11.04 -6.57 2.42
N LEU A 40 -12.33 -6.74 2.15
CA LEU A 40 -12.83 -7.10 0.82
C LEU A 40 -12.95 -5.84 -0.04
N LYS A 41 -12.30 -5.86 -1.22
CA LYS A 41 -12.46 -4.83 -2.23
C LYS A 41 -13.66 -5.05 -3.13
N LYS A 42 -14.07 -3.99 -3.82
CA LYS A 42 -15.09 -4.01 -4.89
C LYS A 42 -14.73 -4.96 -6.05
N ASP A 43 -13.45 -5.20 -6.31
CA ASP A 43 -12.97 -6.13 -7.35
C ASP A 43 -12.93 -7.61 -6.87
N GLY A 44 -13.45 -7.89 -5.67
CA GLY A 44 -13.48 -9.23 -5.06
C GLY A 44 -12.15 -9.69 -4.47
N LYS A 45 -11.09 -8.88 -4.53
CA LYS A 45 -9.80 -9.21 -3.90
C LYS A 45 -9.81 -8.88 -2.42
N VAL A 46 -9.11 -9.68 -1.62
CA VAL A 46 -8.91 -9.43 -0.19
C VAL A 46 -7.56 -8.72 0.02
N ARG A 47 -7.56 -7.65 0.79
CA ARG A 47 -6.34 -7.00 1.31
C ARG A 47 -6.20 -7.29 2.79
N MET A 48 -4.97 -7.33 3.27
CA MET A 48 -4.70 -7.39 4.71
C MET A 48 -4.40 -5.98 5.20
N CYS A 49 -5.12 -5.51 6.22
CA CYS A 49 -4.91 -4.20 6.84
C CYS A 49 -4.41 -4.41 8.25
N VAL A 50 -3.23 -3.90 8.57
CA VAL A 50 -2.70 -3.99 9.93
C VAL A 50 -3.22 -2.83 10.77
N HIS A 51 -3.61 -3.11 12.00
CA HIS A 51 -4.10 -2.10 12.91
C HIS A 51 -2.98 -1.29 13.58
N TYR A 52 -2.71 -0.08 13.08
CA TYR A 52 -1.65 0.79 13.59
C TYR A 52 -2.11 1.87 14.58
N ARG A 53 -3.33 1.83 15.12
CA ARG A 53 -3.86 2.93 15.97
C ARG A 53 -2.95 3.24 17.17
N ASP A 54 -2.59 2.22 17.94
CA ASP A 54 -1.76 2.41 19.14
C ASP A 54 -0.32 2.74 18.79
N LEU A 55 0.23 2.10 17.74
CA LEU A 55 1.57 2.40 17.24
C LEU A 55 1.69 3.86 16.75
N ASN A 56 0.72 4.34 15.98
CA ASN A 56 0.70 5.71 15.48
C ASN A 56 0.50 6.75 16.59
N ARG A 57 -0.13 6.36 17.71
CA ARG A 57 -0.28 7.21 18.89
C ARG A 57 1.01 7.29 19.72
N ALA A 58 1.75 6.18 19.80
CA ALA A 58 3.01 6.10 20.54
C ALA A 58 4.19 6.78 19.82
N ASN A 59 4.13 6.89 18.49
CA ASN A 59 5.20 7.51 17.70
C ASN A 59 4.97 9.01 17.47
N PRO A 60 6.03 9.83 17.48
CA PRO A 60 5.94 11.24 17.11
C PRO A 60 5.51 11.37 15.64
N LYS A 61 4.62 12.33 15.37
CA LYS A 61 4.18 12.63 13.99
C LYS A 61 5.31 13.38 13.28
N GLY A 62 5.66 12.94 12.09
CA GLY A 62 6.55 13.68 11.20
C GLY A 62 5.80 14.81 10.53
N ASP A 63 6.21 16.06 10.77
CA ASP A 63 5.62 17.24 10.13
C ASP A 63 6.27 17.46 8.75
N PHE A 64 5.78 16.74 7.75
CA PHE A 64 6.09 17.05 6.35
C PHE A 64 4.91 17.81 5.74
N PRO A 65 5.03 19.12 5.47
CA PRO A 65 3.94 19.91 4.96
C PRO A 65 3.58 19.43 3.55
N LEU A 66 2.37 18.88 3.40
CA LEU A 66 1.83 18.57 2.09
C LEU A 66 1.29 19.87 1.47
N PRO A 67 1.70 20.22 0.24
CA PRO A 67 1.20 21.43 -0.41
C PRO A 67 -0.30 21.32 -0.66
N HIS A 68 -1.01 22.45 -0.50
CA HIS A 68 -2.41 22.54 -0.88
C HIS A 68 -2.57 22.29 -2.38
N ILE A 69 -3.68 21.68 -2.79
CA ILE A 69 -3.91 21.33 -4.19
C ILE A 69 -3.88 22.55 -5.10
N ASP A 70 -4.42 23.68 -4.67
CA ASP A 70 -4.43 24.92 -5.45
C ASP A 70 -3.01 25.41 -5.76
N VAL A 71 -2.08 25.28 -4.80
CA VAL A 71 -0.66 25.63 -5.02
C VAL A 71 -0.03 24.74 -6.09
N LEU A 72 -0.42 23.47 -6.18
CA LEU A 72 0.05 22.56 -7.23
C LEU A 72 -0.56 22.91 -8.59
N VAL A 73 -1.86 23.25 -8.63
CA VAL A 73 -2.56 23.65 -9.84
C VAL A 73 -2.01 24.97 -10.39
N ASP A 74 -1.85 25.99 -9.55
CA ASP A 74 -1.34 27.29 -9.96
C ASP A 74 0.07 27.19 -10.55
N LYS A 75 0.95 26.40 -9.91
CA LYS A 75 2.31 26.15 -10.43
C LYS A 75 2.32 25.41 -11.75
N THR A 76 1.30 24.61 -12.03
CA THR A 76 1.23 23.82 -13.25
C THR A 76 0.59 24.59 -14.41
N THR A 77 -0.29 25.56 -14.17
CA THR A 77 -1.05 26.32 -15.21
C THR A 77 -0.23 26.89 -16.37
N GLN A 78 1.05 27.20 -16.18
CA GLN A 78 1.92 27.77 -17.23
C GLN A 78 2.60 26.71 -18.13
N HIS A 79 2.36 25.42 -17.89
CA HIS A 79 2.97 24.32 -18.64
C HIS A 79 1.97 23.74 -19.65
N SER A 80 2.43 23.49 -20.88
CA SER A 80 1.62 22.98 -21.97
C SER A 80 1.43 21.45 -21.97
N TYR A 81 2.26 20.72 -21.22
CA TYR A 81 2.24 19.25 -21.15
C TYR A 81 2.48 18.76 -19.73
N PHE A 82 1.79 17.69 -19.36
CA PHE A 82 1.96 17.00 -18.07
C PHE A 82 2.12 15.50 -18.29
N SER A 83 2.98 14.90 -17.48
CA SER A 83 3.08 13.45 -17.33
C SER A 83 2.83 13.09 -15.88
N PHE A 84 1.93 12.14 -15.63
CA PHE A 84 1.65 11.63 -14.29
C PHE A 84 2.33 10.28 -14.10
N MET A 85 2.99 10.12 -12.96
CA MET A 85 3.52 8.83 -12.52
C MET A 85 2.72 8.39 -11.30
N ASP A 86 2.21 7.17 -11.30
CA ASP A 86 1.59 6.62 -10.10
C ASP A 86 2.67 6.10 -9.13
N GLY A 87 2.38 6.26 -7.84
CA GLY A 87 3.22 5.75 -6.76
C GLY A 87 2.60 4.55 -6.06
N PHE A 88 1.92 3.65 -6.79
CA PHE A 88 1.05 2.61 -6.21
C PHE A 88 1.76 1.73 -5.14
N SER A 89 3.07 1.54 -5.28
CA SER A 89 3.89 0.73 -4.36
C SER A 89 4.91 1.55 -3.56
N ARG A 90 4.80 2.89 -3.54
CA ARG A 90 5.83 3.77 -2.97
C ARG A 90 6.11 3.48 -1.50
N TYR A 91 5.07 3.21 -0.70
CA TYR A 91 5.22 2.85 0.71
C TYR A 91 6.05 1.58 0.93
N ASN A 92 5.96 0.61 0.01
CA ASN A 92 6.67 -0.68 0.13
C ASN A 92 8.11 -0.63 -0.38
N GLN A 93 8.51 0.46 -1.04
CA GLN A 93 9.86 0.64 -1.58
C GLN A 93 10.78 1.39 -0.62
N ILE A 94 10.20 2.16 0.32
CA ILE A 94 10.96 2.86 1.36
C ILE A 94 11.36 1.82 2.41
N LYS A 95 12.66 1.66 2.62
CA LYS A 95 13.19 0.74 3.62
C LYS A 95 12.98 1.33 5.01
N MET A 96 12.55 0.49 5.95
CA MET A 96 12.58 0.83 7.37
C MET A 96 14.01 0.79 7.91
N ALA A 97 14.29 1.67 8.87
CA ALA A 97 15.50 1.61 9.68
C ALA A 97 15.50 0.33 10.51
N LEU A 98 16.68 -0.29 10.72
CA LEU A 98 16.79 -1.58 11.40
C LEU A 98 16.27 -1.50 12.84
N GLU A 99 16.46 -0.35 13.48
CA GLU A 99 16.06 -0.04 14.85
C GLU A 99 14.53 0.04 15.01
N ASP A 100 13.81 0.31 13.91
CA ASP A 100 12.34 0.44 13.90
C ASP A 100 11.63 -0.83 13.38
N MET A 101 12.39 -1.81 12.87
CA MET A 101 11.82 -3.07 12.36
C MET A 101 11.11 -3.89 13.43
N GLU A 102 11.55 -3.84 14.69
CA GLU A 102 10.90 -4.54 15.80
C GLU A 102 9.59 -3.88 16.24
N LYS A 103 9.39 -2.60 15.92
CA LYS A 103 8.20 -1.83 16.27
C LYS A 103 7.04 -2.05 15.29
N GLN A 104 7.30 -2.66 14.13
CA GLN A 104 6.26 -2.98 13.15
C GLN A 104 6.13 -4.50 12.93
N PRO A 105 4.89 -5.00 12.73
CA PRO A 105 4.68 -6.37 12.27
C PRO A 105 5.45 -6.62 10.98
N SER A 106 6.17 -7.74 10.95
CA SER A 106 7.01 -8.11 9.81
C SER A 106 6.20 -8.09 8.50
N SER A 107 6.55 -7.16 7.61
CA SER A 107 5.96 -7.02 6.28
C SER A 107 6.49 -8.13 5.35
N ARG A 108 6.20 -9.40 5.63
CA ARG A 108 6.56 -10.53 4.73
C ARG A 108 5.52 -10.81 3.66
N SER A 109 4.33 -10.20 3.74
CA SER A 109 3.25 -10.43 2.80
C SER A 109 3.04 -9.24 1.86
N ARG A 110 3.22 -9.48 0.55
CA ARG A 110 3.14 -8.49 -0.56
C ARG A 110 1.76 -7.79 -0.72
N ASN A 111 0.82 -8.02 0.18
CA ASN A 111 -0.57 -7.52 0.12
C ASN A 111 -1.03 -6.84 1.43
N ILE A 112 -0.10 -6.52 2.34
CA ILE A 112 -0.40 -5.71 3.52
C ILE A 112 -0.45 -4.24 3.08
N LEU A 113 -1.55 -3.56 3.37
CA LEU A 113 -1.58 -2.10 3.35
C LEU A 113 -1.14 -1.60 4.73
N LEU A 114 -0.12 -0.73 4.77
CA LEU A 114 0.19 0.11 5.93
C LEU A 114 -0.91 1.16 6.13
#